data_AF-A0A1H5CK94-F1
#
_entry.id   AF-A0A1H5CK94-F1
#
_cell.length_a   1.000
_cell.length_b   1.000
_cell.length_c   1.000
_cell.angle_alpha   90.00
_cell.angle_beta   90.00
_cell.angle_gamma   90.00
#
_symmetry.space_group_name_H-M   'P 1'
#
loop_
_entity.id
_entity.type
_entity.pdbx_description
1 polymer ?
#
loop_
_entity_poly.entity_id
_entity_poly.type
_entity_poly.pdbx_seq_one_letter_code
_entity_poly.pdbx_strand_id
1 'polypeptide(L)'
;MALPEISARGLYGGQHMTTAETLLAGPRGHRMVLAYARDAERTLQPEFRSDLFDHAVSLAAYHLESGREGARVLYGPGADEARQNVLTADDVAHRLSQVPLPEVTAVALRSALADAVDAARYWQDPDGEDILVAAEPVRRELRRVAEHIARSPHAQWWTMPDATDQWLVGWSEDGTDSVGSTTAELLRDYGDRTAAEEVRAGRDRPADPSANWSGWWWSTPPTRCSSRRLFDGTPAGLWVVEDSMGWERAIARRVNIPAGARVYEVDGAQAWAELCRLFPVEVTAQKRHDWYRTTGRSGRWVIPDWSRLPERYEGVHLTVAGYLAAAGTAIAVDADTASVIAGWAPDDTYWLTDTVKLDSDDSQTWVCDTVGRRPCWVEEAHH
;
A
#
# COMPACT_ATOMS: atom_id res chain seq x y z
N MET A 1 8.93 30.19 29.42
CA MET A 1 7.70 30.56 28.68
C MET A 1 7.22 29.28 28.03
N ALA A 2 6.31 28.57 28.69
CA ALA A 2 5.88 27.23 28.30
C ALA A 2 4.95 27.33 27.09
N LEU A 3 5.25 26.57 26.04
CA LEU A 3 4.37 26.37 24.89
C LEU A 3 3.21 25.46 25.32
N PRO A 4 1.97 25.69 24.84
CA PRO A 4 0.82 24.92 25.29
C PRO A 4 0.88 23.48 24.75
N GLU A 5 0.69 22.50 25.64
CA GLU A 5 0.31 21.14 25.28
C GLU A 5 -1.03 21.19 24.52
N ILE A 6 -0.97 20.97 23.21
CA ILE A 6 -2.17 20.70 22.42
C ILE A 6 -2.58 19.26 22.72
N SER A 7 -3.40 19.10 23.75
CA SER A 7 -4.16 17.87 23.95
C SER A 7 -5.19 17.76 22.82
N ALA A 8 -4.86 16.98 21.80
CA ALA A 8 -5.79 16.58 20.76
C ALA A 8 -6.75 15.51 21.31
N ARG A 9 -7.60 15.89 22.26
CA ARG A 9 -8.86 15.20 22.57
C ARG A 9 -10.00 16.18 22.35
N GLY A 10 -10.23 16.50 21.07
CA GLY A 10 -11.32 17.33 20.60
C GLY A 10 -12.34 16.49 19.82
N LEU A 11 -13.34 15.97 20.51
CA LEU A 11 -14.76 15.97 20.12
C LEU A 11 -15.09 15.76 18.62
N TYR A 12 -14.82 14.55 18.08
CA TYR A 12 -15.65 13.95 17.04
C TYR A 12 -15.83 12.47 17.37
N GLY A 13 -16.91 12.16 18.09
CA GLY A 13 -17.44 10.79 18.21
C GLY A 13 -18.12 10.34 16.91
N GLY A 14 -17.48 10.57 15.76
CA GLY A 14 -17.83 9.88 14.53
C GLY A 14 -17.18 8.51 14.60
N GLN A 15 -17.97 7.44 14.49
CA GLN A 15 -17.38 6.15 14.17
C GLN A 15 -16.60 6.36 12.86
N HIS A 16 -15.27 6.26 12.91
CA HIS A 16 -14.42 6.26 11.72
C HIS A 16 -14.74 4.97 10.98
N MET A 17 -15.80 4.98 10.17
CA MET A 17 -16.17 3.86 9.32
C MET A 17 -15.49 4.07 7.97
N THR A 18 -14.92 3.01 7.41
CA THR A 18 -14.53 3.01 6.00
C THR A 18 -15.73 3.40 5.15
N THR A 19 -15.59 4.44 4.33
CA THR A 19 -16.64 4.89 3.41
C THR A 19 -16.30 4.50 1.97
N ALA A 20 -17.32 4.46 1.11
CA ALA A 20 -17.08 4.31 -0.33
C ALA A 20 -16.23 5.45 -0.90
N GLU A 21 -16.33 6.66 -0.33
CA GLU A 21 -15.52 7.80 -0.72
C GLU A 21 -14.05 7.59 -0.37
N THR A 22 -13.75 7.03 0.82
CA THR A 22 -12.40 6.64 1.22
C THR A 22 -11.78 5.63 0.25
N LEU A 23 -12.54 4.57 -0.09
CA LEU A 23 -12.09 3.55 -1.05
C LEU A 23 -11.95 4.07 -2.48
N LEU A 24 -12.61 5.17 -2.82
CA LEU A 24 -12.54 5.77 -4.14
C LEU A 24 -11.70 7.05 -4.20
N ALA A 25 -11.03 7.42 -3.11
CA ALA A 25 -10.21 8.62 -3.05
C ALA A 25 -8.86 8.47 -3.76
N GLY A 26 -8.28 7.26 -3.70
CA GLY A 26 -6.93 6.97 -4.22
C GLY A 26 -6.87 5.75 -5.13
N PRO A 27 -5.76 5.59 -5.87
CA PRO A 27 -5.60 4.51 -6.84
C PRO A 27 -5.60 3.13 -6.17
N ARG A 28 -5.00 2.98 -4.98
CA ARG A 28 -4.97 1.70 -4.26
C ARG A 28 -6.36 1.24 -3.83
N GLY A 29 -7.20 2.18 -3.39
CA GLY A 29 -8.62 1.94 -3.16
C GLY A 29 -9.37 1.48 -4.41
N HIS A 30 -9.16 2.13 -5.56
CA HIS A 30 -9.74 1.69 -6.83
C HIS A 30 -9.32 0.26 -7.20
N ARG A 31 -8.03 -0.06 -7.04
CA ARG A 31 -7.49 -1.39 -7.30
C ARG A 31 -8.08 -2.45 -6.38
N MET A 32 -8.24 -2.14 -5.10
CA MET A 32 -8.86 -3.05 -4.13
C MET A 32 -10.33 -3.35 -4.47
N VAL A 33 -11.10 -2.31 -4.82
CA VAL A 33 -12.51 -2.47 -5.21
C VAL A 33 -12.63 -3.26 -6.52
N LEU A 34 -11.74 -3.02 -7.49
CA LEU A 34 -11.66 -3.80 -8.72
C LEU A 34 -11.33 -5.28 -8.42
N ALA A 35 -10.31 -5.54 -7.60
CA ALA A 35 -9.90 -6.90 -7.25
C ALA A 35 -11.06 -7.68 -6.61
N TYR A 36 -11.82 -7.04 -5.71
CA TYR A 36 -13.02 -7.65 -5.12
C TYR A 36 -14.09 -7.95 -6.18
N ALA A 37 -14.38 -7.02 -7.10
CA ALA A 37 -15.38 -7.25 -8.15
C ALA A 37 -15.01 -8.41 -9.09
N ARG A 38 -13.73 -8.51 -9.47
CA ARG A 38 -13.21 -9.61 -10.29
C ARG A 38 -13.30 -10.94 -9.55
N ASP A 39 -12.97 -10.94 -8.26
CA ASP A 39 -13.09 -12.12 -7.40
C ASP A 39 -14.55 -12.57 -7.20
N ALA A 40 -15.47 -11.62 -7.04
CA ALA A 40 -16.91 -11.88 -6.93
C ALA A 40 -17.45 -12.57 -8.19
N GLU A 41 -17.12 -12.05 -9.38
CA GLU A 41 -17.53 -12.68 -10.65
C GLU A 41 -16.96 -14.09 -10.77
N ARG A 42 -15.64 -14.26 -10.58
CA ARG A 42 -14.97 -15.58 -10.66
C ARG A 42 -15.52 -16.60 -9.65
N THR A 43 -16.01 -16.15 -8.50
CA THR A 43 -16.62 -17.03 -7.49
C THR A 43 -17.99 -17.54 -7.93
N LEU A 44 -18.78 -16.70 -8.61
CA LEU A 44 -20.11 -17.05 -9.11
C LEU A 44 -20.08 -17.71 -10.49
N GLN A 45 -19.05 -17.43 -11.29
CA GLN A 45 -18.86 -17.91 -12.65
C GLN A 45 -17.42 -18.39 -12.84
N PRO A 46 -17.11 -19.64 -12.46
CA PRO A 46 -15.75 -20.17 -12.52
C PRO A 46 -15.32 -20.53 -13.95
N GLU A 47 -16.26 -20.72 -14.87
CA GLU A 47 -15.99 -21.04 -16.27
C GLU A 47 -15.69 -19.77 -17.07
N PHE A 48 -14.62 -19.82 -17.88
CA PHE A 48 -14.25 -18.69 -18.74
C PHE A 48 -15.28 -18.44 -19.84
N ARG A 49 -15.69 -17.17 -20.00
CA ARG A 49 -16.47 -16.69 -21.14
C ARG A 49 -15.98 -15.30 -21.57
N SER A 50 -16.00 -15.00 -22.87
CA SER A 50 -15.49 -13.73 -23.40
C SER A 50 -16.40 -12.53 -23.14
N ASP A 51 -17.65 -12.76 -22.74
CA ASP A 51 -18.61 -11.74 -22.32
C ASP A 51 -18.47 -11.33 -20.85
N LEU A 52 -17.60 -11.98 -20.06
CA LEU A 52 -17.37 -11.67 -18.64
C LEU A 52 -16.70 -10.31 -18.42
N PHE A 53 -16.93 -9.75 -17.23
CA PHE A 53 -16.29 -8.53 -16.76
C PHE A 53 -14.77 -8.71 -16.57
N ASP A 54 -14.33 -9.81 -15.94
CA ASP A 54 -12.92 -10.10 -15.67
C ASP A 54 -12.08 -10.16 -16.94
N HIS A 55 -12.64 -10.76 -18.00
CA HIS A 55 -12.02 -10.77 -19.32
C HIS A 55 -11.96 -9.37 -19.94
N ALA A 56 -13.03 -8.58 -19.80
CA ALA A 56 -13.07 -7.21 -20.33
C ALA A 56 -12.04 -6.29 -19.68
N VAL A 57 -11.86 -6.40 -18.36
CA VAL A 57 -10.83 -5.67 -17.62
C VAL A 57 -9.45 -6.01 -18.15
N SER A 58 -9.14 -7.31 -18.28
CA SER A 58 -7.83 -7.78 -18.74
C SER A 58 -7.49 -7.24 -20.14
N LEU A 59 -8.48 -7.22 -21.04
CA LEU A 59 -8.30 -6.76 -22.41
C LEU A 59 -8.19 -5.24 -22.51
N ALA A 60 -9.08 -4.50 -21.85
CA ALA A 60 -9.07 -3.04 -21.85
C ALA A 60 -7.79 -2.50 -21.19
N ALA A 61 -7.37 -3.07 -20.06
CA ALA A 61 -6.13 -2.71 -19.37
C ALA A 61 -4.91 -2.93 -20.28
N TYR A 62 -4.81 -4.09 -20.94
CA TYR A 62 -3.75 -4.37 -21.90
C TYR A 62 -3.66 -3.30 -23.00
N HIS A 63 -4.79 -2.88 -23.58
CA HIS A 63 -4.79 -1.85 -24.62
C HIS A 63 -4.40 -0.46 -24.10
N LEU A 64 -4.74 -0.13 -22.86
CA LEU A 64 -4.39 1.15 -22.23
C LEU A 64 -2.89 1.29 -21.93
N GLU A 65 -2.22 0.19 -21.61
CA GLU A 65 -0.77 0.15 -21.38
C GLU A 65 0.05 -0.19 -22.64
N SER A 66 -0.56 -0.78 -23.67
CA SER A 66 0.11 -1.18 -24.90
C SER A 66 0.87 0.00 -25.55
N GLY A 67 2.15 -0.23 -25.85
CA GLY A 67 3.03 0.78 -26.42
C GLY A 67 3.75 1.67 -25.40
N ARG A 68 3.50 1.47 -24.09
CA ARG A 68 4.29 2.08 -23.00
C ARG A 68 5.48 1.20 -22.61
N GLU A 69 6.50 1.82 -22.03
CA GLU A 69 7.62 1.10 -21.43
C GLU A 69 7.09 0.21 -20.28
N GLY A 70 7.48 -1.07 -20.25
CA GLY A 70 6.99 -2.04 -19.25
C GLY A 70 5.60 -2.65 -19.51
N ALA A 71 4.97 -2.37 -20.66
CA ALA A 71 3.66 -2.95 -21.02
C ALA A 71 3.67 -4.48 -21.05
N ARG A 72 2.58 -5.12 -20.62
CA ARG A 72 2.45 -6.59 -20.68
C ARG A 72 2.38 -7.05 -22.13
N VAL A 73 2.80 -8.28 -22.38
CA VAL A 73 2.76 -8.91 -23.71
C VAL A 73 1.78 -10.08 -23.68
N LEU A 74 0.79 -10.05 -24.58
CA LEU A 74 -0.08 -11.20 -24.80
C LEU A 74 0.65 -12.29 -25.59
N TYR A 75 0.65 -13.51 -25.03
CA TYR A 75 1.21 -14.71 -25.65
C TYR A 75 0.18 -15.85 -25.62
N GLY A 76 0.25 -16.74 -26.61
CA GLY A 76 -0.58 -17.94 -26.70
C GLY A 76 -1.70 -17.89 -27.75
N PRO A 77 -2.45 -18.99 -27.92
CA PRO A 77 -3.58 -19.05 -28.85
C PRO A 77 -4.62 -17.96 -28.53
N GLY A 78 -5.08 -17.23 -29.55
CA GLY A 78 -6.04 -16.13 -29.40
C GLY A 78 -5.42 -14.75 -29.11
N ALA A 79 -4.10 -14.64 -28.95
CA ALA A 79 -3.43 -13.36 -28.71
C ALA A 79 -3.66 -12.35 -29.85
N ASP A 80 -3.64 -12.80 -31.11
CA ASP A 80 -3.88 -11.92 -32.27
C ASP A 80 -5.33 -11.43 -32.34
N GLU A 81 -6.30 -12.27 -31.94
CA GLU A 81 -7.71 -11.90 -31.85
C GLU A 81 -7.94 -10.89 -30.70
N ALA A 82 -7.33 -11.11 -29.54
CA ALA A 82 -7.35 -10.17 -28.42
C ALA A 82 -6.75 -8.81 -28.80
N ARG A 83 -5.65 -8.78 -29.57
CA ARG A 83 -5.08 -7.50 -30.07
C ARG A 83 -6.03 -6.74 -31.00
N GLN A 84 -6.94 -7.42 -31.68
CA GLN A 84 -7.91 -6.79 -32.59
C GLN A 84 -9.20 -6.38 -31.87
N ASN A 85 -9.55 -7.05 -30.77
CA ASN A 85 -10.74 -6.76 -29.98
C ASN A 85 -10.45 -5.68 -28.94
N VAL A 86 -10.84 -4.44 -29.23
CA VAL A 86 -10.62 -3.30 -28.33
C VAL A 86 -11.90 -3.05 -27.53
N LEU A 87 -11.80 -3.18 -26.21
CA LEU A 87 -12.88 -2.83 -25.28
C LEU A 87 -12.61 -1.47 -24.64
N THR A 88 -13.64 -0.63 -24.59
CA THR A 88 -13.58 0.71 -24.00
C THR A 88 -13.87 0.70 -22.50
N ALA A 89 -13.60 1.81 -21.83
CA ALA A 89 -13.98 2.01 -20.43
C ALA A 89 -15.52 1.91 -20.24
N ASP A 90 -16.31 2.34 -21.22
CA ASP A 90 -17.78 2.19 -21.19
C ASP A 90 -18.22 0.72 -21.31
N ASP A 91 -17.54 -0.08 -22.13
CA ASP A 91 -17.83 -1.52 -22.24
C ASP A 91 -17.54 -2.24 -20.91
N VAL A 92 -16.40 -1.92 -20.27
CA VAL A 92 -16.04 -2.45 -18.96
C VAL A 92 -17.04 -2.01 -17.90
N ALA A 93 -17.41 -0.72 -17.87
CA ALA A 93 -18.40 -0.19 -16.94
C ALA A 93 -19.76 -0.86 -17.12
N HIS A 94 -20.21 -1.07 -18.36
CA HIS A 94 -21.45 -1.78 -18.63
C HIS A 94 -21.43 -3.19 -18.06
N ARG A 95 -20.35 -3.96 -18.26
CA ARG A 95 -20.21 -5.30 -17.68
C ARG A 95 -20.12 -5.27 -16.16
N LEU A 96 -19.36 -4.35 -15.58
CA LEU A 96 -19.26 -4.14 -14.13
C LEU A 96 -20.64 -3.87 -13.52
N SER A 97 -21.49 -3.11 -14.21
CA SER A 97 -22.85 -2.81 -13.74
C SER A 97 -23.71 -4.07 -13.56
N GLN A 98 -23.38 -5.17 -14.22
CA GLN A 98 -24.11 -6.44 -14.16
C GLN A 98 -23.47 -7.48 -13.22
N VAL A 99 -22.27 -7.23 -12.69
CA VAL A 99 -21.59 -8.15 -11.77
C VAL A 99 -22.40 -8.29 -10.47
N PRO A 100 -22.90 -9.49 -10.12
CA PRO A 100 -23.55 -9.73 -8.85
C PRO A 100 -22.52 -9.67 -7.71
N LEU A 101 -22.89 -9.05 -6.60
CA LEU A 101 -22.02 -8.89 -5.43
C LEU A 101 -22.46 -9.89 -4.34
N PRO A 102 -21.70 -10.98 -4.11
CA PRO A 102 -22.01 -11.92 -3.04
C PRO A 102 -21.77 -11.28 -1.67
N GLU A 103 -22.12 -11.99 -0.59
CA GLU A 103 -21.78 -11.55 0.76
C GLU A 103 -20.27 -11.29 0.88
N VAL A 104 -19.91 -10.15 1.49
CA VAL A 104 -18.51 -9.82 1.76
C VAL A 104 -18.00 -10.73 2.86
N THR A 105 -16.89 -11.44 2.61
CA THR A 105 -16.21 -12.26 3.61
C THR A 105 -14.84 -11.67 3.96
N ALA A 106 -14.34 -11.97 5.16
CA ALA A 106 -13.00 -11.54 5.58
C ALA A 106 -11.89 -12.05 4.63
N VAL A 107 -12.03 -13.27 4.11
CA VAL A 107 -11.09 -13.86 3.14
C VAL A 107 -11.12 -13.09 1.81
N ALA A 108 -12.31 -12.75 1.28
CA ALA A 108 -12.45 -11.93 0.07
C ALA A 108 -11.80 -10.56 0.21
N LEU A 109 -12.02 -9.88 1.34
CA LEU A 109 -11.40 -8.57 1.57
C LEU A 109 -9.88 -8.65 1.72
N ARG A 110 -9.36 -9.62 2.48
CA ARG A 110 -7.92 -9.83 2.62
C ARG A 110 -7.25 -10.09 1.27
N SER A 111 -7.81 -10.99 0.45
CA SER A 111 -7.24 -11.29 -0.87
C SER A 111 -7.29 -10.08 -1.81
N ALA A 112 -8.41 -9.36 -1.86
CA ALA A 112 -8.52 -8.17 -2.70
C ALA A 112 -7.58 -7.03 -2.24
N LEU A 113 -7.34 -6.92 -0.92
CA LEU A 113 -6.34 -5.99 -0.38
C LEU A 113 -4.92 -6.41 -0.78
N ALA A 114 -4.58 -7.70 -0.61
CA ALA A 114 -3.28 -8.25 -1.01
C ALA A 114 -2.99 -7.99 -2.50
N ASP A 115 -3.95 -8.30 -3.39
CA ASP A 115 -3.81 -8.06 -4.84
C ASP A 115 -3.58 -6.58 -5.17
N ALA A 116 -4.25 -5.66 -4.46
CA ALA A 116 -4.12 -4.22 -4.70
C ALA A 116 -2.80 -3.65 -4.19
N VAL A 117 -2.29 -4.18 -3.07
CA VAL A 117 -1.01 -3.80 -2.47
C VAL A 117 0.14 -4.35 -3.32
N ASP A 118 0.09 -5.61 -3.73
CA ASP A 118 1.11 -6.23 -4.60
C ASP A 118 1.26 -5.47 -5.93
N ALA A 119 0.16 -4.97 -6.49
CA ALA A 119 0.17 -4.15 -7.71
C ALA A 119 0.78 -2.73 -7.52
N ALA A 120 1.16 -2.32 -6.31
CA ALA A 120 1.69 -0.99 -6.02
C ALA A 120 3.16 -0.85 -6.43
N ARG A 121 3.41 -0.12 -7.52
CA ARG A 121 4.75 0.07 -8.11
C ARG A 121 5.02 1.55 -8.37
N TYR A 122 5.33 2.31 -7.32
CA TYR A 122 5.46 3.78 -7.40
C TYR A 122 6.75 4.28 -8.10
N TRP A 123 7.54 3.36 -8.67
CA TRP A 123 8.73 3.64 -9.47
C TRP A 123 8.47 3.65 -10.99
N GLN A 124 7.23 3.39 -11.40
CA GLN A 124 6.78 3.39 -12.80
C GLN A 124 5.45 4.13 -12.96
N ASP A 125 5.04 4.30 -14.22
CA ASP A 125 3.72 4.85 -14.55
C ASP A 125 2.60 3.91 -14.07
N PRO A 126 1.38 4.44 -13.83
CA PRO A 126 0.21 3.61 -13.55
C PRO A 126 -0.01 2.55 -14.64
N ASP A 127 -0.30 1.32 -14.23
CA ASP A 127 -0.54 0.22 -15.15
C ASP A 127 -1.92 0.32 -15.85
N GLY A 128 -2.17 -0.54 -16.83
CA GLY A 128 -3.42 -0.51 -17.59
C GLY A 128 -4.68 -0.61 -16.72
N GLU A 129 -4.63 -1.36 -15.61
CA GLU A 129 -5.76 -1.49 -14.70
C GLU A 129 -5.94 -0.23 -13.86
N ASP A 130 -4.85 0.39 -13.38
CA ASP A 130 -4.89 1.70 -12.71
C ASP A 130 -5.51 2.79 -13.61
N ILE A 131 -5.12 2.84 -14.88
CA ILE A 131 -5.68 3.80 -15.86
C ILE A 131 -7.17 3.53 -16.09
N LEU A 132 -7.55 2.25 -16.22
CA LEU A 132 -8.92 1.84 -16.48
C LEU A 132 -9.86 2.23 -15.34
N VAL A 133 -9.47 1.97 -14.09
CA VAL A 133 -10.33 2.24 -12.92
C VAL A 133 -10.41 3.73 -12.56
N ALA A 134 -9.42 4.52 -12.99
CA ALA A 134 -9.47 5.97 -12.86
C ALA A 134 -10.49 6.63 -13.82
N ALA A 135 -10.79 5.99 -14.95
CA ALA A 135 -11.72 6.50 -15.95
C ALA A 135 -13.15 6.65 -15.40
N GLU A 136 -13.80 7.78 -15.71
CA GLU A 136 -15.11 8.15 -15.13
C GLU A 136 -16.19 7.05 -15.23
N PRO A 137 -16.42 6.40 -16.40
CA PRO A 137 -17.46 5.38 -16.51
C PRO A 137 -17.24 4.22 -15.54
N VAL A 138 -16.00 3.73 -15.41
CA VAL A 138 -15.66 2.61 -14.53
C VAL A 138 -15.71 3.06 -13.06
N ARG A 139 -15.13 4.23 -12.74
CA ARG A 139 -15.12 4.77 -11.37
C ARG A 139 -16.54 4.97 -10.82
N ARG A 140 -17.48 5.39 -11.67
CA ARG A 140 -18.90 5.51 -11.31
C ARG A 140 -19.50 4.17 -10.90
N GLU A 141 -19.26 3.11 -11.68
CA GLU A 141 -19.80 1.77 -11.38
C GLU A 141 -19.09 1.09 -10.19
N LEU A 142 -17.80 1.38 -9.97
CA LEU A 142 -17.06 0.91 -8.79
C LEU A 142 -17.67 1.44 -7.48
N ARG A 143 -18.38 2.58 -7.49
CA ARG A 143 -19.06 3.11 -6.30
C ARG A 143 -20.01 2.11 -5.66
N ARG A 144 -20.79 1.36 -6.45
CA ARG A 144 -21.69 0.33 -5.93
C ARG A 144 -20.93 -0.75 -5.16
N VAL A 145 -19.77 -1.16 -5.69
CA VAL A 145 -18.91 -2.18 -5.09
C VAL A 145 -18.24 -1.64 -3.82
N ALA A 146 -17.73 -0.41 -3.87
CA ALA A 146 -17.13 0.27 -2.71
C ALA A 146 -18.14 0.44 -1.56
N GLU A 147 -19.39 0.82 -1.86
CA GLU A 147 -20.45 0.90 -0.84
C GLU A 147 -20.80 -0.48 -0.27
N HIS A 148 -20.78 -1.54 -1.08
CA HIS A 148 -21.01 -2.91 -0.63
C HIS A 148 -19.93 -3.36 0.35
N ILE A 149 -18.66 -3.09 0.04
CA ILE A 149 -17.51 -3.37 0.92
C ILE A 149 -17.60 -2.55 2.22
N ALA A 150 -17.84 -1.24 2.11
CA ALA A 150 -17.88 -0.31 3.24
C ALA A 150 -18.97 -0.66 4.28
N ARG A 151 -20.08 -1.27 3.85
CA ARG A 151 -21.14 -1.76 4.76
C ARG A 151 -20.79 -3.05 5.49
N SER A 152 -19.74 -3.77 5.06
CA SER A 152 -19.35 -5.04 5.68
C SER A 152 -18.71 -4.83 7.05
N PRO A 153 -19.04 -5.65 8.07
CA PRO A 153 -18.34 -5.64 9.35
C PRO A 153 -16.85 -5.98 9.19
N HIS A 154 -16.47 -6.71 8.13
CA HIS A 154 -15.08 -7.10 7.89
C HIS A 154 -14.16 -5.94 7.47
N ALA A 155 -14.72 -4.79 7.06
CA ALA A 155 -13.96 -3.58 6.72
C ALA A 155 -13.85 -2.58 7.90
N GLN A 156 -14.50 -2.86 9.05
CA GLN A 156 -14.53 -1.93 10.18
C GLN A 156 -13.17 -1.73 10.82
N TRP A 157 -12.31 -2.75 10.82
CA TRP A 157 -10.99 -2.65 11.44
C TRP A 157 -10.00 -1.79 10.66
N TRP A 158 -10.29 -1.46 9.40
CA TRP A 158 -9.37 -0.72 8.51
C TRP A 158 -9.07 0.70 8.94
N THR A 159 -9.91 1.26 9.82
CA THR A 159 -9.76 2.60 10.42
C THR A 159 -9.31 2.53 11.87
N MET A 160 -9.15 1.32 12.43
CA MET A 160 -8.75 1.16 13.82
C MET A 160 -7.27 1.51 13.96
N PRO A 161 -6.88 2.10 15.11
CA PRO A 161 -5.48 2.39 15.40
C PRO A 161 -4.65 1.10 15.49
N ASP A 162 -3.36 1.29 15.78
CA ASP A 162 -2.40 0.23 16.00
C ASP A 162 -2.93 -0.85 16.98
N ALA A 163 -2.71 -2.11 16.62
CA ALA A 163 -3.08 -3.23 17.47
C ALA A 163 -1.99 -3.51 18.51
N THR A 164 -2.34 -4.09 19.66
CA THR A 164 -1.34 -4.53 20.64
C THR A 164 -0.73 -5.89 20.29
N ASP A 165 -1.41 -6.71 19.50
CA ASP A 165 -0.88 -7.99 19.00
C ASP A 165 -0.30 -7.79 17.60
N GLN A 166 0.98 -7.47 17.53
CA GLN A 166 1.70 -7.26 16.28
C GLN A 166 2.85 -8.24 16.06
N TRP A 167 3.12 -8.49 14.79
CA TRP A 167 4.05 -9.48 14.32
C TRP A 167 4.95 -8.85 13.25
N LEU A 168 6.26 -9.01 13.41
CA LEU A 168 7.25 -8.67 12.39
C LEU A 168 7.40 -9.89 11.48
N VAL A 169 7.32 -9.67 10.17
CA VAL A 169 7.49 -10.72 9.15
C VAL A 169 8.83 -10.53 8.45
N GLY A 170 9.70 -11.53 8.52
CA GLY A 170 10.98 -11.57 7.83
C GLY A 170 10.99 -12.63 6.72
N TRP A 171 11.58 -12.28 5.57
CA TRP A 171 11.59 -13.12 4.36
C TRP A 171 12.92 -13.83 4.09
N SER A 172 13.96 -13.60 4.91
CA SER A 172 15.25 -14.30 4.79
C SER A 172 15.18 -15.72 5.39
N GLU A 173 16.01 -16.65 4.90
CA GLU A 173 16.03 -18.05 5.36
C GLU A 173 16.23 -18.17 6.88
N ASP A 174 17.05 -17.29 7.47
CA ASP A 174 17.29 -17.25 8.92
C ASP A 174 16.36 -16.26 9.65
N GLY A 175 15.58 -15.48 8.90
CA GLY A 175 14.76 -14.37 9.40
C GLY A 175 15.55 -13.32 10.17
N THR A 176 16.88 -13.29 10.09
CA THR A 176 17.70 -12.36 10.87
C THR A 176 17.96 -11.08 10.08
N ASP A 177 17.40 -9.97 10.55
CA ASP A 177 17.97 -8.66 10.23
C ASP A 177 19.27 -8.50 11.02
N SER A 178 20.30 -7.98 10.37
CA SER A 178 21.63 -7.83 10.96
C SER A 178 21.59 -7.14 12.33
N VAL A 179 22.00 -7.88 13.35
CA VAL A 179 22.14 -7.39 14.73
C VAL A 179 23.43 -6.59 14.79
N GLY A 180 23.36 -5.30 14.51
CA GLY A 180 24.54 -4.44 14.57
C GLY A 180 24.27 -2.98 14.91
N SER A 181 23.17 -2.42 14.43
CA SER A 181 22.85 -0.99 14.63
C SER A 181 21.61 -0.82 15.50
N THR A 182 21.67 0.12 16.44
CA THR A 182 20.49 0.59 17.18
C THR A 182 19.54 1.32 16.25
N THR A 183 18.24 1.37 16.59
CA THR A 183 17.26 2.12 15.79
C THR A 183 17.67 3.59 15.64
N ALA A 184 18.23 4.19 16.69
CA ALA A 184 18.71 5.57 16.65
C ALA A 184 19.89 5.78 15.69
N GLU A 185 20.79 4.79 15.54
CA GLU A 185 21.89 4.85 14.56
C GLU A 185 21.37 4.72 13.14
N LEU A 186 20.44 3.79 12.89
CA LEU A 186 19.80 3.60 11.57
C LEU A 186 19.11 4.89 11.10
N LEU A 187 18.37 5.55 11.99
CA LEU A 187 17.66 6.79 11.69
C LEU A 187 18.61 7.95 11.39
N ARG A 188 19.71 8.09 12.16
CA ARG A 188 20.73 9.12 11.90
C ARG A 188 21.44 8.89 10.56
N ASP A 189 21.90 7.67 10.31
CA ASP A 189 22.56 7.30 9.06
C ASP A 189 21.64 7.51 7.85
N TYR A 190 20.35 7.16 7.97
CA TYR A 190 19.37 7.45 6.93
C TYR A 190 19.17 8.94 6.70
N GLY A 191 19.14 9.76 7.74
CA GLY A 191 19.08 11.21 7.62
C GLY A 191 20.27 11.76 6.83
N ASP A 192 21.48 11.37 7.21
CA ASP A 192 22.73 11.79 6.56
C ASP A 192 22.78 11.35 5.08
N ARG A 193 22.42 10.09 4.80
CA ARG A 193 22.36 9.56 3.43
C ARG A 193 21.29 10.24 2.59
N THR A 194 20.12 10.51 3.14
CA THR A 194 19.02 11.21 2.45
C THR A 194 19.44 12.61 2.04
N ALA A 195 20.08 13.36 2.94
CA ALA A 195 20.58 14.70 2.66
C ALA A 195 21.70 14.70 1.62
N ALA A 196 22.67 13.77 1.74
CA ALA A 196 23.75 13.63 0.77
C ALA A 196 23.24 13.23 -0.61
N GLU A 197 22.24 12.35 -0.67
CA GLU A 197 21.64 11.92 -1.93
C GLU A 197 20.84 13.03 -2.60
N GLU A 198 20.12 13.87 -1.84
CA GLU A 198 19.41 15.02 -2.42
C GLU A 198 20.36 15.97 -3.15
N VAL A 199 21.51 16.28 -2.53
CA VAL A 199 22.56 17.12 -3.14
C VAL A 199 23.17 16.46 -4.38
N ARG A 200 23.51 15.16 -4.29
CA ARG A 200 24.08 14.41 -5.40
C ARG A 200 23.10 14.30 -6.57
N ALA A 201 21.83 13.98 -6.29
CA ALA A 201 20.77 13.91 -7.27
C ALA A 201 20.56 15.25 -7.99
N GLY A 202 20.59 16.36 -7.26
CA GLY A 202 20.47 17.70 -7.84
C GLY A 202 21.61 18.07 -8.79
N ARG A 203 22.81 17.53 -8.55
CA ARG A 203 24.00 17.77 -9.40
C ARG A 203 24.05 16.85 -10.61
N ASP A 204 23.75 15.56 -10.42
CA ASP A 204 24.11 14.51 -11.38
C ASP A 204 22.94 14.02 -12.24
N ARG A 205 21.68 14.21 -11.80
CA ARG A 205 20.50 13.67 -12.50
C ARG A 205 19.84 14.69 -13.41
N PRO A 206 19.15 14.25 -14.49
CA PRO A 206 18.43 15.14 -15.38
C PRO A 206 17.41 16.05 -14.66
N ALA A 207 17.33 17.32 -15.08
CA ALA A 207 16.34 18.27 -14.59
C ALA A 207 14.90 17.91 -15.02
N ASP A 208 14.76 17.34 -16.21
CA ASP A 208 13.48 16.89 -16.76
C ASP A 208 12.93 15.72 -15.93
N PRO A 209 11.78 15.90 -15.25
CA PRO A 209 11.20 14.85 -14.43
C PRO A 209 10.77 13.62 -15.26
N SER A 210 10.53 13.77 -16.57
CA SER A 210 10.15 12.67 -17.46
C SER A 210 11.32 11.81 -17.94
N ALA A 211 12.56 12.17 -17.61
CA ALA A 211 13.74 11.39 -17.98
C ALA A 211 13.68 9.97 -17.40
N ASN A 212 14.20 8.98 -18.15
CA ASN A 212 14.24 7.59 -17.70
C ASN A 212 15.34 7.37 -16.65
N TRP A 213 15.03 7.74 -15.41
CA TRP A 213 15.88 7.57 -14.25
C TRP A 213 15.04 7.03 -13.11
N SER A 214 15.58 6.08 -12.35
CA SER A 214 14.93 5.54 -11.16
C SER A 214 15.93 5.41 -10.02
N GLY A 215 15.45 5.16 -8.81
CA GLY A 215 16.30 4.93 -7.65
C GLY A 215 15.50 4.55 -6.41
N TRP A 216 15.95 5.02 -5.26
CA TRP A 216 15.24 4.81 -4.01
C TRP A 216 13.95 5.64 -4.00
N TRP A 217 12.78 5.00 -4.10
CA TRP A 217 11.47 5.67 -4.19
C TRP A 217 10.66 5.65 -2.89
N TRP A 218 10.99 4.75 -1.95
CA TRP A 218 10.32 4.62 -0.65
C TRP A 218 10.35 5.90 0.19
N SER A 219 9.25 6.19 0.88
CA SER A 219 9.12 7.24 1.90
C SER A 219 9.20 6.70 3.32
N THR A 220 9.28 5.38 3.51
CA THR A 220 9.30 4.73 4.84
C THR A 220 10.60 4.98 5.61
N PRO A 221 10.55 4.92 6.96
CA PRO A 221 11.76 4.89 7.77
C PRO A 221 12.54 3.59 7.55
N PRO A 222 13.87 3.60 7.77
CA PRO A 222 14.77 2.44 7.59
C PRO A 222 14.68 1.43 8.75
N THR A 223 13.57 1.38 9.48
CA THR A 223 13.44 0.64 10.73
C THR A 223 12.53 -0.57 10.55
N ARG A 224 12.48 -1.40 11.58
CA ARG A 224 11.60 -2.57 11.60
C ARG A 224 10.14 -2.15 11.63
N CYS A 225 9.31 -2.87 10.89
CA CYS A 225 7.86 -2.73 10.94
C CYS A 225 7.19 -4.01 11.44
N SER A 226 5.99 -3.86 11.98
CA SER A 226 5.10 -4.96 12.32
C SER A 226 3.66 -4.58 12.06
N SER A 227 2.80 -5.59 11.89
CA SER A 227 1.38 -5.42 11.64
C SER A 227 0.55 -6.40 12.46
N ARG A 228 -0.76 -6.20 12.49
CA ARG A 228 -1.64 -6.98 13.37
C ARG A 228 -1.78 -8.44 12.93
N ARG A 229 -2.23 -9.27 13.87
CA ARG A 229 -2.77 -10.60 13.55
C ARG A 229 -4.19 -10.49 12.97
N LEU A 230 -4.45 -11.21 11.88
CA LEU A 230 -5.73 -11.26 11.19
C LEU A 230 -6.68 -12.32 11.77
N PHE A 231 -7.92 -12.34 11.27
CA PHE A 231 -9.01 -13.21 11.74
C PHE A 231 -8.73 -14.71 11.67
N ASP A 232 -7.81 -15.14 10.81
CA ASP A 232 -7.40 -16.54 10.62
C ASP A 232 -6.09 -16.88 11.35
N GLY A 233 -5.61 -15.97 12.19
CA GLY A 233 -4.38 -16.14 12.97
C GLY A 233 -3.10 -15.78 12.21
N THR A 234 -3.15 -15.44 10.93
CA THR A 234 -1.96 -15.03 10.18
C THR A 234 -1.58 -13.57 10.48
N PRO A 235 -0.29 -13.22 10.56
CA PRO A 235 0.17 -11.83 10.50
C PRO A 235 -0.25 -11.13 9.20
N ALA A 236 -0.73 -9.88 9.27
CA ALA A 236 -1.12 -9.12 8.09
C ALA A 236 0.05 -8.95 7.09
N GLY A 237 1.26 -8.73 7.61
CA GLY A 237 2.48 -8.56 6.80
C GLY A 237 2.85 -9.76 5.91
N LEU A 238 2.24 -10.94 6.09
CA LEU A 238 2.37 -12.06 5.14
C LEU A 238 1.61 -11.83 3.83
N TRP A 239 0.56 -11.00 3.87
CA TRP A 239 -0.39 -10.83 2.78
C TRP A 239 -0.22 -9.53 2.03
N VAL A 240 0.13 -8.45 2.73
CA VAL A 240 0.12 -7.09 2.18
C VAL A 240 1.55 -6.59 2.04
N VAL A 241 2.22 -6.95 0.94
CA VAL A 241 3.54 -6.43 0.60
C VAL A 241 3.48 -5.76 -0.76
N GLU A 242 3.94 -4.51 -0.85
CA GLU A 242 4.01 -3.81 -2.13
C GLU A 242 5.08 -4.45 -3.01
N ASP A 243 4.77 -4.67 -4.29
CA ASP A 243 5.72 -5.17 -5.30
C ASP A 243 6.44 -6.44 -4.83
N SER A 244 5.68 -7.44 -4.38
CA SER A 244 6.25 -8.63 -3.75
C SER A 244 7.06 -9.47 -4.76
N MET A 245 8.09 -10.15 -4.27
CA MET A 245 8.95 -10.99 -5.12
C MET A 245 8.48 -12.45 -5.21
N GLY A 246 7.22 -12.73 -4.83
CA GLY A 246 6.68 -14.09 -4.81
C GLY A 246 7.31 -14.99 -3.74
N TRP A 247 7.63 -14.43 -2.56
CA TRP A 247 8.20 -15.21 -1.47
C TRP A 247 7.23 -16.30 -0.99
N GLU A 248 7.73 -17.53 -0.88
CA GLU A 248 6.93 -18.71 -0.50
C GLU A 248 7.15 -19.13 0.96
N ARG A 249 8.04 -18.45 1.68
CA ARG A 249 8.37 -18.75 3.07
C ARG A 249 8.68 -17.47 3.84
N ALA A 250 8.25 -17.42 5.10
CA ALA A 250 8.50 -16.30 6.00
C ALA A 250 8.64 -16.76 7.46
N ILE A 251 9.34 -15.97 8.27
CA ILE A 251 9.40 -16.15 9.72
C ILE A 251 8.74 -14.93 10.35
N ALA A 252 7.66 -15.15 11.09
CA ALA A 252 7.00 -14.14 11.87
C ALA A 252 7.48 -14.18 13.32
N ARG A 253 7.78 -13.02 13.92
CA ARG A 253 8.13 -12.91 15.34
C ARG A 253 7.20 -11.93 16.03
N ARG A 254 6.75 -12.29 17.22
CA ARG A 254 5.90 -11.41 18.00
C ARG A 254 6.66 -10.18 18.47
N VAL A 255 5.97 -9.05 18.47
CA VAL A 255 6.50 -7.78 18.93
C VAL A 255 5.93 -7.43 20.31
N ASN A 256 6.82 -7.18 21.27
CA ASN A 256 6.50 -6.74 22.61
C ASN A 256 6.43 -5.21 22.66
N ILE A 257 5.22 -4.68 22.60
CA ILE A 257 4.94 -3.23 22.62
C ILE A 257 4.72 -2.76 24.07
N PRO A 258 5.51 -1.80 24.59
CA PRO A 258 5.31 -1.26 25.92
C PRO A 258 3.92 -0.65 26.09
N ALA A 259 3.30 -0.86 27.25
CA ALA A 259 2.04 -0.20 27.59
C ALA A 259 2.22 1.33 27.55
N GLY A 260 1.41 2.02 26.75
CA GLY A 260 1.48 3.47 26.58
C GLY A 260 2.54 3.96 25.56
N ALA A 261 3.04 3.08 24.69
CA ALA A 261 3.79 3.52 23.50
C ALA A 261 2.97 4.57 22.72
N ARG A 262 3.63 5.67 22.32
CA ARG A 262 3.01 6.76 21.56
C ARG A 262 3.20 6.46 20.09
N VAL A 263 2.13 6.04 19.43
CA VAL A 263 2.10 5.80 17.99
C VAL A 263 1.40 6.97 17.30
N TYR A 264 2.02 7.49 16.23
CA TYR A 264 1.36 8.46 15.36
C TYR A 264 0.54 7.71 14.31
N GLU A 265 -0.76 7.98 14.27
CA GLU A 265 -1.70 7.35 13.34
C GLU A 265 -1.79 8.13 12.03
N VAL A 266 -1.43 7.48 10.92
CA VAL A 266 -1.65 7.98 9.57
C VAL A 266 -2.95 7.34 9.05
N ASP A 267 -4.06 8.05 9.22
CA ASP A 267 -5.39 7.63 8.79
C ASP A 267 -5.80 8.17 7.40
N GLY A 268 -4.91 8.95 6.78
CA GLY A 268 -5.10 9.48 5.44
C GLY A 268 -4.11 10.59 5.07
N ALA A 269 -4.39 11.24 3.95
CA ALA A 269 -3.52 12.27 3.37
C ALA A 269 -3.26 13.47 4.32
N GLN A 270 -4.25 13.87 5.13
CA GLN A 270 -4.11 15.00 6.04
C GLN A 270 -3.13 14.72 7.19
N ALA A 271 -3.24 13.56 7.84
CA ALA A 271 -2.30 13.14 8.89
C ALA A 271 -0.87 13.04 8.34
N TRP A 272 -0.71 12.43 7.16
CA TRP A 272 0.59 12.37 6.49
C TRP A 272 1.17 13.76 6.17
N ALA A 273 0.33 14.66 5.61
CA ALA A 273 0.73 16.03 5.31
C ALA A 273 1.12 16.82 6.56
N GLU A 274 0.43 16.61 7.68
CA GLU A 274 0.79 17.22 8.97
C GLU A 274 2.17 16.76 9.44
N LEU A 275 2.43 15.45 9.40
CA LEU A 275 3.72 14.90 9.79
C LEU A 275 4.87 15.47 8.94
N CYS A 276 4.67 15.54 7.61
CA CYS A 276 5.60 16.17 6.68
C CYS A 276 5.82 17.66 6.96
N ARG A 277 4.78 18.39 7.37
CA ARG A 277 4.88 19.83 7.67
C ARG A 277 5.63 20.10 8.97
N LEU A 278 5.46 19.25 9.97
CA LEU A 278 6.11 19.38 11.28
C LEU A 278 7.59 18.98 11.23
N PHE A 279 7.92 17.98 10.41
CA PHE A 279 9.25 17.40 10.30
C PHE A 279 9.69 17.24 8.84
N PRO A 280 9.87 18.31 8.06
CA PRO A 280 10.19 18.17 6.63
C PRO A 280 11.66 17.82 6.38
N VAL A 281 11.89 16.80 5.56
CA VAL A 281 13.17 16.54 4.86
C VAL A 281 12.94 16.68 3.37
N GLU A 282 13.77 17.48 2.71
CA GLU A 282 13.73 17.70 1.26
C GLU A 282 14.21 16.46 0.50
N VAL A 283 13.41 15.99 -0.46
CA VAL A 283 13.74 14.84 -1.32
C VAL A 283 13.42 15.09 -2.80
N THR A 284 13.35 16.38 -3.20
CA THR A 284 12.92 16.80 -4.53
C THR A 284 13.72 16.17 -5.66
N ALA A 285 15.04 16.36 -5.67
CA ALA A 285 15.90 15.87 -6.73
C ALA A 285 15.98 14.34 -6.71
N GLN A 286 16.03 13.73 -5.52
CA GLN A 286 16.21 12.28 -5.43
C GLN A 286 14.94 11.49 -5.78
N LYS A 287 13.74 12.07 -5.62
CA LYS A 287 12.45 11.41 -5.92
C LYS A 287 11.80 11.85 -7.22
N ARG A 288 12.27 12.92 -7.87
CA ARG A 288 11.52 13.59 -8.95
C ARG A 288 11.00 12.65 -10.02
N HIS A 289 11.77 11.67 -10.44
CA HIS A 289 11.45 10.87 -11.63
C HIS A 289 10.39 9.83 -11.29
N ASP A 290 10.65 9.01 -10.27
CA ASP A 290 9.72 7.97 -9.81
C ASP A 290 8.39 8.59 -9.35
N TRP A 291 8.44 9.65 -8.53
CA TRP A 291 7.22 10.29 -8.04
C TRP A 291 6.49 11.09 -9.13
N TYR A 292 7.18 11.60 -10.14
CA TYR A 292 6.53 12.19 -11.32
C TYR A 292 5.80 11.13 -12.14
N ARG A 293 6.40 9.96 -12.38
CA ARG A 293 5.76 8.85 -13.11
C ARG A 293 4.44 8.42 -12.49
N THR A 294 4.47 8.20 -11.17
CA THR A 294 3.28 7.69 -10.47
C THR A 294 2.20 8.76 -10.23
N THR A 295 2.59 10.03 -10.02
CA THR A 295 1.62 11.10 -9.65
C THR A 295 1.32 12.12 -10.75
N GLY A 296 2.13 12.20 -11.79
CA GLY A 296 2.12 13.26 -12.80
C GLY A 296 2.56 14.64 -12.29
N ARG A 297 2.89 14.79 -11.00
CA ARG A 297 3.26 16.08 -10.40
C ARG A 297 4.76 16.32 -10.51
N SER A 298 5.14 17.55 -10.84
CA SER A 298 6.50 18.06 -10.66
C SER A 298 6.50 19.18 -9.62
N GLY A 299 7.66 19.43 -9.01
CA GLY A 299 7.83 20.46 -8.00
C GLY A 299 8.50 19.93 -6.74
N ARG A 300 8.31 20.65 -5.64
CA ARG A 300 8.98 20.36 -4.37
C ARG A 300 8.38 19.13 -3.69
N TRP A 301 9.25 18.26 -3.17
CA TRP A 301 8.92 17.02 -2.48
C TRP A 301 9.59 16.93 -1.11
N VAL A 302 8.83 16.50 -0.12
CA VAL A 302 9.34 16.23 1.23
C VAL A 302 8.89 14.86 1.74
N ILE A 303 9.59 14.33 2.74
CA ILE A 303 9.15 13.24 3.62
C ILE A 303 9.33 13.65 5.08
N PRO A 304 8.75 12.91 6.05
CA PRO A 304 9.04 13.12 7.47
C PRO A 304 10.52 12.88 7.82
N ASP A 305 11.08 13.71 8.71
CA ASP A 305 12.40 13.54 9.30
C ASP A 305 12.37 12.44 10.35
N TRP A 306 12.53 11.20 9.90
CA TRP A 306 12.51 10.02 10.76
C TRP A 306 13.50 10.09 11.92
N SER A 307 14.59 10.87 11.83
CA SER A 307 15.57 11.02 12.91
C SER A 307 15.06 11.86 14.08
N ARG A 308 14.05 12.71 13.87
CA ARG A 308 13.49 13.63 14.86
C ARG A 308 12.20 13.14 15.50
N LEU A 309 11.46 12.25 14.82
CA LEU A 309 10.22 11.69 15.34
C LEU A 309 10.35 10.87 16.64
N PRO A 310 11.46 10.15 16.92
CA PRO A 310 11.63 9.40 18.18
C PRO A 310 11.50 10.25 19.46
N GLU A 311 11.68 11.57 19.37
CA GLU A 311 11.49 12.49 20.49
C GLU A 311 10.04 12.54 20.96
N ARG A 312 9.09 12.18 20.10
CA ARG A 312 7.64 12.29 20.35
C ARG A 312 6.91 10.97 20.25
N TYR A 313 7.33 10.10 19.35
CA TYR A 313 6.62 8.86 19.04
C TYR A 313 7.58 7.67 19.06
N GLU A 314 7.12 6.56 19.64
CA GLU A 314 7.82 5.28 19.58
C GLU A 314 7.54 4.56 18.25
N GLY A 315 6.46 4.89 17.56
CA GLY A 315 6.12 4.33 16.26
C GLY A 315 5.21 5.22 15.41
N VAL A 316 5.08 4.88 14.13
CA VAL A 316 4.13 5.49 13.20
C VAL A 316 3.38 4.36 12.52
N HIS A 317 2.06 4.40 12.54
CA HIS A 317 1.20 3.36 11.99
C HIS A 317 0.41 3.92 10.81
N LEU A 318 0.33 3.16 9.72
CA LEU A 318 -0.49 3.49 8.55
C LEU A 318 -1.73 2.60 8.56
N THR A 319 -2.90 3.19 8.80
CA THR A 319 -4.15 2.43 8.74
C THR A 319 -4.43 1.93 7.31
N VAL A 320 -5.18 0.83 7.18
CA VAL A 320 -5.60 0.30 5.86
C VAL A 320 -6.42 1.35 5.10
N ALA A 321 -7.33 2.06 5.77
CA ALA A 321 -8.14 3.11 5.15
C ALA A 321 -7.27 4.27 4.64
N GLY A 322 -6.28 4.70 5.42
CA GLY A 322 -5.34 5.75 5.04
C GLY A 322 -4.49 5.37 3.84
N TYR A 323 -4.01 4.12 3.81
CA TYR A 323 -3.30 3.56 2.66
C TYR A 323 -4.16 3.58 1.39
N LEU A 324 -5.36 2.98 1.45
CA LEU A 324 -6.24 2.88 0.28
C LEU A 324 -6.64 4.26 -0.28
N ALA A 325 -6.79 5.25 0.59
CA ALA A 325 -7.18 6.60 0.20
C ALA A 325 -6.04 7.46 -0.36
N ALA A 326 -4.79 7.25 0.09
CA ALA A 326 -3.71 8.23 -0.12
C ALA A 326 -2.41 7.67 -0.71
N ALA A 327 -2.13 6.37 -0.60
CA ALA A 327 -0.88 5.78 -1.09
C ALA A 327 -0.75 5.94 -2.61
N GLY A 328 0.46 6.31 -3.06
CA GLY A 328 0.75 6.61 -4.46
C GLY A 328 0.16 7.91 -5.01
N THR A 329 -0.47 8.75 -4.19
CA THR A 329 -0.98 10.08 -4.62
C THR A 329 -0.02 11.21 -4.26
N ALA A 330 -0.09 12.32 -4.99
CA ALA A 330 0.59 13.56 -4.59
C ALA A 330 -0.18 14.23 -3.45
N ILE A 331 0.26 14.01 -2.22
CA ILE A 331 -0.33 14.58 -1.01
C ILE A 331 0.18 16.00 -0.82
N ALA A 332 -0.69 17.00 -0.95
CA ALA A 332 -0.32 18.39 -0.74
C ALA A 332 0.06 18.67 0.72
N VAL A 333 1.27 19.19 0.94
CA VAL A 333 1.77 19.61 2.27
C VAL A 333 1.54 21.10 2.46
N ASP A 334 1.82 21.89 1.43
CA ASP A 334 1.50 23.32 1.29
C ASP A 334 1.26 23.66 -0.19
N ALA A 335 1.29 24.96 -0.54
CA ALA A 335 1.00 25.43 -1.90
C ALA A 335 1.96 24.88 -2.97
N ASP A 336 3.24 24.71 -2.62
CA ASP A 336 4.30 24.36 -3.58
C ASP A 336 4.97 23.02 -3.25
N THR A 337 4.64 22.42 -2.10
CA THR A 337 5.26 21.21 -1.56
C THR A 337 4.24 20.08 -1.48
N ALA A 338 4.65 18.87 -1.90
CA ALA A 338 3.88 17.66 -1.70
C ALA A 338 4.76 16.53 -1.14
N SER A 339 4.13 15.40 -0.80
CA SER A 339 4.76 14.14 -0.44
C SER A 339 4.00 12.98 -1.08
N VAL A 340 4.60 11.80 -1.10
CA VAL A 340 3.92 10.55 -1.45
C VAL A 340 4.11 9.56 -0.30
N ILE A 341 3.06 8.82 0.06
CA ILE A 341 3.19 7.58 0.85
C ILE A 341 3.56 6.49 -0.15
N ALA A 342 4.80 6.01 -0.07
CA ALA A 342 5.35 5.05 -1.01
C ALA A 342 6.19 4.01 -0.27
N GLY A 343 5.95 2.73 -0.50
CA GLY A 343 6.76 1.66 0.06
C GLY A 343 6.32 1.22 1.45
N TRP A 344 5.09 1.56 1.83
CA TRP A 344 4.53 1.35 3.17
C TRP A 344 3.26 0.52 3.05
N ALA A 345 3.29 -0.70 3.56
CA ALA A 345 2.12 -1.57 3.51
C ALA A 345 1.00 -1.10 4.44
N PRO A 346 -0.28 -1.35 4.10
CA PRO A 346 -1.38 -1.05 5.00
C PRO A 346 -1.25 -1.85 6.30
N ASP A 347 -1.60 -1.22 7.42
CA ASP A 347 -1.50 -1.75 8.78
C ASP A 347 -0.09 -1.87 9.37
N ASP A 348 0.96 -1.51 8.62
CA ASP A 348 2.31 -1.52 9.16
C ASP A 348 2.53 -0.36 10.13
N THR A 349 3.04 -0.72 11.31
CA THR A 349 3.66 0.20 12.26
C THR A 349 5.17 0.13 12.13
N TYR A 350 5.81 1.22 11.74
CA TYR A 350 7.26 1.34 11.83
C TYR A 350 7.66 1.82 13.22
N TRP A 351 8.52 1.05 13.89
CA TRP A 351 9.00 1.39 15.23
C TRP A 351 10.27 2.23 15.14
N LEU A 352 10.27 3.34 15.86
CA LEU A 352 11.31 4.37 15.81
C LEU A 352 12.26 4.33 17.02
N THR A 353 12.05 3.37 17.94
CA THR A 353 12.89 3.19 19.13
C THR A 353 13.10 1.71 19.43
N ASP A 354 14.20 1.37 20.12
CA ASP A 354 14.50 0.01 20.58
C ASP A 354 13.70 -0.40 21.85
N THR A 355 12.71 0.41 22.25
CA THR A 355 11.83 0.07 23.38
C THR A 355 10.90 -1.09 23.04
N VAL A 356 10.61 -1.24 21.75
CA VAL A 356 9.83 -2.32 21.19
C VAL A 356 10.77 -3.49 20.89
N LYS A 357 10.51 -4.62 21.55
CA LYS A 357 11.40 -5.79 21.51
C LYS A 357 10.76 -6.91 20.72
N LEU A 358 11.58 -7.65 19.99
CA LEU A 358 11.15 -8.94 19.44
C LEU A 358 11.12 -9.96 20.58
N ASP A 359 10.07 -10.75 20.62
CA ASP A 359 10.06 -11.97 21.41
C ASP A 359 10.91 -13.01 20.67
N SER A 360 12.07 -13.37 21.24
CA SER A 360 12.98 -14.34 20.62
C SER A 360 12.41 -15.76 20.66
N ASP A 361 11.50 -16.03 21.59
CA ASP A 361 11.01 -17.38 21.87
C ASP A 361 9.64 -17.63 21.21
N ASP A 362 9.02 -16.58 20.66
CA ASP A 362 7.71 -16.62 19.97
C ASP A 362 7.88 -16.30 18.48
N SER A 363 8.52 -17.25 17.77
CA SER A 363 8.67 -17.23 16.32
C SER A 363 7.82 -18.31 15.65
N GLN A 364 7.12 -17.94 14.58
CA GLN A 364 6.30 -18.85 13.77
C GLN A 364 6.83 -18.87 12.34
N THR A 365 7.04 -20.06 11.80
CA THR A 365 7.42 -20.23 10.40
C THR A 365 6.17 -20.42 9.55
N TRP A 366 6.11 -19.72 8.42
CA TRP A 366 4.99 -19.75 7.49
C TRP A 366 5.46 -20.17 6.10
N VAL A 367 4.64 -20.97 5.41
CA VAL A 367 4.83 -21.36 4.02
C VAL A 367 3.60 -20.99 3.22
N CYS A 368 3.79 -20.41 2.04
CA CYS A 368 2.71 -20.06 1.13
C CYS A 368 2.41 -21.25 0.21
N ASP A 369 1.22 -21.81 0.33
CA ASP A 369 0.66 -22.74 -0.63
C ASP A 369 -0.09 -21.96 -1.71
N THR A 370 0.38 -22.11 -2.96
CA THR A 370 -0.16 -21.45 -4.15
C THR A 370 -0.94 -22.39 -5.06
N VAL A 371 -1.14 -23.66 -4.66
CA VAL A 371 -1.83 -24.69 -5.47
C VAL A 371 -3.34 -24.38 -5.59
N GLY A 372 -3.90 -23.65 -4.64
CA GLY A 372 -5.30 -23.22 -4.65
C GLY A 372 -5.60 -22.02 -5.56
N ARG A 373 -6.91 -21.71 -5.71
CA ARG A 373 -7.36 -20.49 -6.42
C ARG A 373 -6.80 -19.19 -5.82
N ARG A 374 -6.46 -19.22 -4.53
CA ARG A 374 -5.87 -18.11 -3.78
C ARG A 374 -4.69 -18.65 -2.99
N PRO A 375 -3.61 -17.86 -2.84
CA PRO A 375 -2.52 -18.23 -1.96
C PRO A 375 -3.05 -18.39 -0.52
N CYS A 376 -2.51 -19.37 0.20
CA CYS A 376 -2.74 -19.53 1.63
C CYS A 376 -1.43 -19.71 2.39
N TRP A 377 -1.30 -18.96 3.47
CA TRP A 377 -0.18 -19.13 4.39
C TRP A 377 -0.56 -20.17 5.45
N VAL A 378 0.29 -21.20 5.59
CA VAL A 378 0.16 -22.25 6.59
C VAL A 378 1.36 -22.22 7.52
N GLU A 379 1.10 -22.38 8.82
CA GLU A 379 2.17 -22.47 9.82
C GLU A 379 2.86 -23.83 9.67
N GLU A 380 4.18 -23.81 9.53
CA GLU A 380 4.99 -25.02 9.51
C GLU A 380 5.09 -25.56 10.93
N ALA A 381 4.52 -26.75 11.18
CA ALA A 381 4.61 -27.39 12.49
C ALA A 381 6.08 -27.75 12.79
N HIS A 382 6.60 -27.25 13.91
CA HIS A 382 7.88 -27.70 14.44
C HIS A 382 7.76 -29.17 14.87
N HIS A 383 8.41 -30.09 14.15
CA HIS A 383 8.51 -31.51 14.49
C HIS A 383 9.54 -31.77 15.58
#